data_AF-A0A7Y3V1K8-F1
#
_entry.id   AF-A0A7Y3V1K8-F1
#
_cell.length_a   1.000
_cell.length_b   1.000
_cell.length_c   1.000
_cell.angle_alpha   90.00
_cell.angle_beta   90.00
_cell.angle_gamma   90.00
#
_symmetry.space_group_name_H-M   'P 1'
#
loop_
_entity.id
_entity.type
_entity.pdbx_description
1 polymer ?
#
loop_
_entity_poly.entity_id
_entity_poly.type
_entity_poly.pdbx_seq_one_letter_code
_entity_poly.pdbx_strand_id
1 'polypeptide(L)'
;MKNSITQIINPLIFISLLSLIAFSCAKDEGPFVKKMALPLPKPQDTVPSPTDTTPTTIPEPTVFPYTILFNTDVKPIFPANCVQGCHNPQHPKLDLRPNVAYKQLLTDGFSAPYVNVSVPKQSILYLHLVGIYPLMPKNGQKLSQGKIDTIYTWISQGALDN
;
A
#
# COMPACT_ATOMS: atom_id res chain seq x y z
N MET A 1 39.08 18.08 -44.13
CA MET A 1 40.03 18.07 -43.00
C MET A 1 39.96 16.69 -42.37
N LYS A 2 40.95 15.83 -42.65
CA LYS A 2 41.05 14.45 -42.18
C LYS A 2 42.20 14.40 -41.17
N ASN A 3 41.91 14.13 -39.90
CA ASN A 3 42.96 13.89 -38.92
C ASN A 3 42.62 12.59 -38.18
N SER A 4 43.19 11.50 -38.71
CA SER A 4 43.35 10.22 -38.02
C SER A 4 44.33 10.38 -36.85
N ILE A 5 44.02 9.79 -35.70
CA ILE A 5 45.05 9.33 -34.76
C ILE A 5 44.71 7.87 -34.41
N THR A 6 45.67 7.02 -34.71
CA THR A 6 45.64 5.57 -34.70
C THR A 6 46.25 5.05 -33.39
N GLN A 7 45.46 4.22 -32.67
CA GLN A 7 45.82 2.98 -31.95
C GLN A 7 47.22 2.79 -31.37
N ILE A 8 47.35 2.49 -30.07
CA ILE A 8 48.49 1.76 -29.46
C ILE A 8 48.02 1.05 -28.13
N ILE A 9 47.84 -0.29 -28.17
CA ILE A 9 48.22 -1.39 -27.21
C ILE A 9 47.97 -1.22 -25.69
N ASN A 10 47.57 -2.21 -24.87
CA ASN A 10 47.85 -3.65 -24.84
C ASN A 10 46.88 -4.39 -23.87
N PRO A 11 46.30 -5.55 -24.22
CA PRO A 11 45.56 -6.43 -23.31
C PRO A 11 46.46 -7.61 -22.91
N LEU A 12 46.83 -7.79 -21.64
CA LEU A 12 47.37 -9.07 -21.14
C LEU A 12 47.65 -9.02 -19.62
N ILE A 13 47.22 -10.08 -18.94
CA ILE A 13 47.79 -10.66 -17.71
C ILE A 13 47.40 -10.01 -16.38
N PHE A 14 46.41 -10.59 -15.69
CA PHE A 14 46.58 -11.01 -14.30
C PHE A 14 45.90 -12.37 -14.11
N ILE A 15 46.70 -13.41 -14.34
CA ILE A 15 46.40 -14.81 -14.02
C ILE A 15 46.71 -15.03 -12.54
N SER A 16 45.93 -15.91 -11.89
CA SER A 16 46.20 -16.61 -10.64
C SER A 16 45.73 -15.93 -9.35
N LEU A 17 44.80 -16.54 -8.60
CA LEU A 17 45.17 -17.64 -7.69
C LEU A 17 43.93 -18.41 -7.19
N LEU A 18 44.09 -19.72 -7.29
CA LEU A 18 43.27 -20.80 -6.75
C LEU A 18 43.25 -20.75 -5.21
N SER A 19 42.06 -20.74 -4.61
CA SER A 19 41.86 -21.29 -3.26
C SER A 19 40.50 -21.98 -3.17
N LEU A 20 40.53 -23.28 -3.46
CA LEU A 20 39.57 -24.24 -2.94
C LEU A 20 39.73 -24.26 -1.42
N ILE A 21 38.78 -23.65 -0.71
CA ILE A 21 38.58 -23.95 0.70
C ILE A 21 37.30 -24.77 0.79
N ALA A 22 37.48 -26.08 0.85
CA ALA A 22 36.43 -27.00 1.27
C ALA A 22 36.22 -26.81 2.78
N PHE A 23 35.27 -25.96 3.16
CA PHE A 23 34.69 -26.00 4.50
C PHE A 23 33.61 -27.07 4.54
N SER A 24 34.03 -28.30 4.85
CA SER A 24 33.16 -29.25 5.53
C SER A 24 32.86 -28.71 6.93
N CYS A 25 31.66 -28.18 7.12
CA CYS A 25 31.00 -28.15 8.42
C CYS A 25 29.63 -28.81 8.22
N ALA A 26 29.56 -30.09 8.55
CA ALA A 26 28.29 -30.75 8.82
C ALA A 26 27.63 -30.02 10.00
N LYS A 27 26.51 -29.36 9.75
CA LYS A 27 25.59 -28.88 10.78
C LYS A 27 24.26 -29.55 10.54
N ASP A 28 24.10 -30.65 11.25
CA ASP A 28 22.86 -31.18 11.83
C ASP A 28 21.58 -30.44 11.39
N GLU A 29 20.95 -30.96 10.34
CA GLU A 29 19.64 -30.54 9.89
C GLU A 29 18.60 -31.16 10.84
N GLY A 30 18.40 -30.51 12.00
CA GLY A 30 17.22 -30.77 12.81
C GLY A 30 15.95 -30.58 11.95
N PRO A 31 14.88 -31.35 12.18
CA PRO A 31 13.69 -31.25 11.35
C PRO A 31 13.11 -29.84 11.48
N PHE A 32 13.22 -29.07 10.40
CA PHE A 32 12.51 -27.82 10.21
C PHE A 32 11.02 -28.15 10.25
N VAL A 33 10.45 -28.10 11.45
CA VAL A 33 9.01 -27.99 11.63
C VAL A 33 8.65 -26.71 10.91
N LYS A 34 8.10 -26.88 9.71
CA LYS A 34 7.46 -25.86 8.91
C LYS A 34 6.40 -25.23 9.81
N LYS A 35 6.76 -24.17 10.54
CA LYS A 35 5.80 -23.27 11.18
C LYS A 35 5.05 -22.63 10.03
N MET A 36 3.95 -23.28 9.64
CA MET A 36 2.88 -22.65 8.92
C MET A 36 2.38 -21.55 9.86
N ALA A 37 2.94 -20.36 9.70
CA ALA A 37 2.26 -19.15 10.13
C ALA A 37 0.95 -19.17 9.34
N LEU A 38 -0.12 -19.59 10.01
CA LEU A 38 -1.47 -19.38 9.52
C LEU A 38 -1.56 -17.88 9.20
N PRO A 39 -1.96 -17.49 7.98
CA PRO A 39 -2.35 -16.11 7.76
C PRO A 39 -3.35 -15.76 8.85
N LEU A 40 -3.02 -14.75 9.67
CA LEU A 40 -4.00 -14.15 10.56
C LEU A 40 -5.25 -13.91 9.72
N PRO A 41 -6.44 -14.35 10.16
CA PRO A 41 -7.66 -14.06 9.42
C PRO A 41 -7.69 -12.55 9.20
N LYS A 42 -7.72 -12.14 7.93
CA LYS A 42 -8.00 -10.76 7.53
C LYS A 42 -9.21 -10.34 8.37
N PRO A 43 -9.22 -9.18 9.04
CA PRO A 43 -10.35 -8.74 9.85
C PRO A 43 -11.61 -8.71 8.98
N GLN A 44 -12.35 -9.81 9.00
CA GLN A 44 -13.62 -9.99 8.34
C GLN A 44 -14.64 -9.46 9.33
N ASP A 45 -15.25 -8.33 8.97
CA ASP A 45 -16.57 -7.81 9.39
C ASP A 45 -17.07 -8.22 10.79
N THR A 46 -16.19 -8.34 11.76
CA THR A 46 -16.56 -8.60 13.15
C THR A 46 -16.92 -7.23 13.69
N VAL A 47 -18.20 -6.88 13.54
CA VAL A 47 -18.82 -5.72 14.16
C VAL A 47 -18.48 -5.76 15.64
N PRO A 48 -17.66 -4.84 16.18
CA PRO A 48 -17.59 -4.68 17.62
C PRO A 48 -18.99 -4.26 18.07
N SER A 49 -19.65 -5.12 18.85
CA SER A 49 -20.94 -4.81 19.46
C SER A 49 -20.78 -3.59 20.38
N PRO A 50 -21.70 -2.61 20.36
CA PRO A 50 -21.54 -1.38 21.11
C PRO A 50 -21.90 -1.63 22.58
N THR A 51 -20.92 -1.54 23.47
CA THR A 51 -21.18 -1.20 24.86
C THR A 51 -21.11 0.32 24.99
N ASP A 52 -22.31 0.90 24.90
CA ASP A 52 -22.80 2.16 25.46
C ASP A 52 -21.79 3.18 26.02
N THR A 53 -21.60 4.31 25.32
CA THR A 53 -21.76 5.71 25.82
C THR A 53 -21.18 6.67 24.77
N THR A 54 -22.02 7.52 24.17
CA THR A 54 -21.64 8.64 23.28
C THR A 54 -20.78 9.67 24.04
N PRO A 55 -19.66 10.12 23.46
CA PRO A 55 -19.66 11.46 22.87
C PRO A 55 -18.98 11.48 21.48
N THR A 56 -19.67 12.07 20.50
CA THR A 56 -19.23 12.87 19.32
C THR A 56 -17.74 12.89 18.90
N THR A 57 -17.03 11.78 19.04
CA THR A 57 -15.59 11.69 18.83
C THR A 57 -15.37 10.70 17.71
N ILE A 58 -14.75 11.17 16.62
CA ILE A 58 -14.29 10.28 15.55
C ILE A 58 -13.43 9.21 16.20
N PRO A 59 -13.71 7.91 15.99
CA PRO A 59 -12.90 6.85 16.58
C PRO A 59 -11.46 7.03 16.10
N GLU A 60 -10.53 6.89 17.04
CA GLU A 60 -9.10 6.91 16.72
C GLU A 60 -8.81 5.75 15.74
N PRO A 61 -8.12 6.01 14.61
CA PRO A 61 -7.88 4.98 13.61
C PRO A 61 -6.94 3.91 14.17
N THR A 62 -7.27 2.65 13.91
CA THR A 62 -6.41 1.53 14.28
C THR A 62 -5.39 1.26 13.18
N VAL A 63 -4.11 1.06 13.56
CA VAL A 63 -3.06 0.60 12.64
C VAL A 63 -2.89 -0.90 12.80
N PHE A 64 -3.07 -1.67 11.72
CA PHE A 64 -2.86 -3.10 11.76
C PHE A 64 -1.35 -3.47 11.81
N PRO A 65 -0.96 -4.52 12.55
CA PRO A 65 0.44 -4.93 12.72
C PRO A 65 1.00 -5.74 11.54
N TYR A 66 0.25 -5.85 10.44
CA TYR A 66 0.62 -6.59 9.24
C TYR A 66 0.52 -5.68 8.01
N THR A 67 1.21 -6.06 6.93
CA THR A 67 1.22 -5.30 5.68
C THR A 67 -0.15 -5.31 5.02
N ILE A 68 -0.63 -4.13 4.65
CA ILE A 68 -1.81 -3.94 3.83
C ILE A 68 -1.36 -3.76 2.38
N LEU A 69 -1.89 -4.61 1.51
CA LEU A 69 -1.58 -4.58 0.08
C LEU A 69 -2.62 -3.73 -0.66
N PHE A 70 -2.16 -2.78 -1.47
CA PHE A 70 -3.07 -1.96 -2.26
C PHE A 70 -3.95 -2.82 -3.16
N ASN A 71 -3.38 -3.84 -3.80
CA ASN A 71 -4.04 -4.66 -4.80
C ASN A 71 -5.19 -5.50 -4.24
N THR A 72 -5.02 -6.07 -3.04
CA THR A 72 -5.96 -7.05 -2.46
C THR A 72 -6.79 -6.50 -1.31
N ASP A 73 -6.35 -5.42 -0.66
CA ASP A 73 -7.00 -4.91 0.55
C ASP A 73 -7.66 -3.55 0.33
N VAL A 74 -6.96 -2.62 -0.33
CA VAL A 74 -7.44 -1.23 -0.49
C VAL A 74 -8.26 -1.07 -1.76
N LYS A 75 -7.68 -1.43 -2.91
CA LYS A 75 -8.29 -1.23 -4.23
C LYS A 75 -9.69 -1.83 -4.37
N PRO A 76 -10.01 -3.02 -3.82
CA PRO A 76 -11.38 -3.57 -3.88
C PRO A 76 -12.42 -2.74 -3.13
N ILE A 77 -12.02 -1.87 -2.18
CA ILE A 77 -12.96 -1.00 -1.45
C ILE A 77 -13.56 0.04 -2.41
N PHE A 78 -12.79 0.56 -3.36
CA PHE A 78 -13.24 1.64 -4.24
C PHE A 78 -14.39 1.27 -5.19
N PRO A 79 -14.34 0.18 -5.99
CA PRO A 79 -15.45 -0.17 -6.88
C PRO A 79 -16.74 -0.48 -6.11
N ALA A 80 -16.63 -1.04 -4.91
CA ALA A 80 -17.77 -1.41 -4.09
C ALA A 80 -18.44 -0.22 -3.39
N ASN A 81 -17.71 0.87 -3.11
CA ASN A 81 -18.22 1.96 -2.27
C ASN A 81 -18.15 3.35 -2.91
N CYS A 82 -17.28 3.58 -3.91
CA CYS A 82 -16.94 4.94 -4.38
C CYS A 82 -17.25 5.16 -5.87
N VAL A 83 -17.00 4.14 -6.71
CA VAL A 83 -17.06 4.28 -8.18
C VAL A 83 -18.51 4.42 -8.68
N GLN A 84 -19.45 3.73 -8.02
CA GLN A 84 -20.86 3.81 -8.37
C GLN A 84 -21.36 5.25 -8.22
N GLY A 85 -21.82 5.82 -9.33
CA GLY A 85 -22.32 7.18 -9.39
C GLY A 85 -21.23 8.25 -9.55
N CYS A 86 -20.19 8.30 -8.71
CA CYS A 86 -19.41 9.54 -8.55
C CYS A 86 -17.90 9.49 -8.86
N HIS A 87 -17.17 8.40 -8.63
CA HIS A 87 -15.71 8.35 -8.84
C HIS A 87 -15.34 7.49 -10.05
N ASN A 88 -15.73 7.96 -11.22
CA ASN A 88 -15.64 7.28 -12.51
C ASN A 88 -15.32 8.30 -13.63
N PRO A 89 -15.11 7.88 -14.89
CA PRO A 89 -14.72 8.77 -15.99
C PRO A 89 -15.70 9.91 -16.27
N GLN A 90 -16.98 9.74 -15.94
CA GLN A 90 -18.00 10.77 -16.13
C GLN A 90 -17.87 11.92 -15.11
N HIS A 91 -17.07 11.72 -14.05
CA HIS A 91 -16.81 12.68 -12.99
C HIS A 91 -15.29 12.83 -12.78
N PRO A 92 -14.59 13.55 -13.68
CA PRO A 92 -13.15 13.42 -13.88
C PRO A 92 -12.29 14.04 -12.76
N LYS A 93 -12.88 14.53 -11.66
CA LYS A 93 -12.10 15.06 -10.54
C LYS A 93 -11.24 13.97 -9.90
N LEU A 94 -11.78 12.77 -9.75
CA LEU A 94 -11.07 11.63 -9.18
C LEU A 94 -11.72 10.32 -9.67
N ASP A 95 -11.01 9.56 -10.50
CA ASP A 95 -11.44 8.24 -10.98
C ASP A 95 -10.84 7.14 -10.08
N LEU A 96 -11.69 6.37 -9.40
CA LEU A 96 -11.26 5.30 -8.50
C LEU A 96 -11.51 3.90 -9.06
N ARG A 97 -11.66 3.77 -10.38
CA ARG A 97 -11.71 2.44 -11.02
C ARG A 97 -10.41 1.66 -10.77
N PRO A 98 -10.48 0.33 -10.63
CA PRO A 98 -9.35 -0.50 -10.21
C PRO A 98 -8.05 -0.31 -11.01
N ASN A 99 -8.14 0.03 -12.30
CA ASN A 99 -6.98 0.17 -13.19
C ASN A 99 -6.29 1.54 -13.12
N VAL A 100 -6.91 2.55 -12.49
CA VAL A 100 -6.35 3.92 -12.43
C VAL A 100 -6.27 4.48 -11.01
N ALA A 101 -6.97 3.87 -10.04
CA ALA A 101 -7.12 4.39 -8.68
C ALA A 101 -5.80 4.77 -8.00
N TYR A 102 -4.75 3.95 -8.14
CA TYR A 102 -3.45 4.24 -7.52
C TYR A 102 -2.89 5.58 -8.01
N LYS A 103 -2.69 5.72 -9.32
CA LYS A 103 -2.19 6.95 -9.93
C LYS A 103 -3.11 8.12 -9.64
N GLN A 104 -4.43 7.92 -9.70
CA GLN A 104 -5.41 8.96 -9.42
C GLN A 104 -5.31 9.48 -7.97
N LEU A 105 -5.02 8.62 -7.00
CA LEU A 105 -4.83 9.01 -5.61
C LEU A 105 -3.48 9.73 -5.36
N LEU A 106 -2.41 9.34 -6.07
CA LEU A 106 -1.06 9.83 -5.77
C LEU A 106 -0.55 10.92 -6.73
N THR A 107 -0.85 10.84 -8.02
CA THR A 107 -0.19 11.67 -9.06
C THR A 107 -1.14 12.33 -10.06
N ASP A 108 -2.15 11.62 -10.54
CA ASP A 108 -2.90 11.99 -11.75
C ASP A 108 -4.27 12.64 -11.46
N GLY A 109 -4.77 12.49 -10.23
CA GLY A 109 -6.07 13.04 -9.86
C GLY A 109 -6.03 14.57 -9.72
N PHE A 110 -7.18 15.22 -9.89
CA PHE A 110 -7.26 16.68 -10.00
C PHE A 110 -6.65 17.44 -8.80
N SER A 111 -6.73 16.87 -7.60
CA SER A 111 -6.15 17.43 -6.38
C SER A 111 -5.15 16.47 -5.73
N ALA A 112 -4.50 15.62 -6.53
CA ALA A 112 -3.44 14.76 -6.04
C ALA A 112 -2.28 15.59 -5.45
N PRO A 113 -1.62 15.10 -4.37
CA PRO A 113 -1.86 13.82 -3.73
C PRO A 113 -3.06 13.85 -2.75
N TYR A 114 -3.92 12.83 -2.82
CA TYR A 114 -5.01 12.61 -1.86
C TYR A 114 -4.54 11.90 -0.58
N VAL A 115 -3.30 11.41 -0.60
CA VAL A 115 -2.67 10.62 0.44
C VAL A 115 -1.43 11.36 0.94
N ASN A 116 -1.33 11.50 2.26
CA ASN A 116 -0.18 12.07 2.94
C ASN A 116 0.47 10.99 3.80
N VAL A 117 1.56 10.39 3.31
CA VAL A 117 2.26 9.31 4.03
C VAL A 117 3.02 9.81 5.27
N SER A 118 3.42 11.08 5.30
CA SER A 118 4.11 11.68 6.44
C SER A 118 3.15 11.98 7.61
N VAL A 119 1.91 12.38 7.28
CA VAL A 119 0.85 12.66 8.25
C VAL A 119 -0.45 12.02 7.79
N PRO A 120 -0.63 10.69 8.00
CA PRO A 120 -1.77 9.92 7.48
C PRO A 120 -3.14 10.53 7.79
N LYS A 121 -3.34 11.06 9.01
CA LYS A 121 -4.58 11.72 9.44
C LYS A 121 -4.94 12.98 8.64
N GLN A 122 -3.99 13.59 7.95
CA GLN A 122 -4.20 14.76 7.09
C GLN A 122 -4.39 14.40 5.62
N SER A 123 -4.47 13.11 5.27
CA SER A 123 -4.78 12.68 3.91
C SER A 123 -6.20 13.12 3.54
N ILE A 124 -6.36 13.80 2.40
CA ILE A 124 -7.67 14.22 1.87
C ILE A 124 -8.64 13.03 1.81
N LEU A 125 -8.15 11.87 1.33
CA LEU A 125 -8.92 10.63 1.31
C LEU A 125 -9.44 10.27 2.71
N TYR A 126 -8.56 10.21 3.71
CA TYR A 126 -8.92 9.85 5.09
C TYR A 126 -9.91 10.86 5.70
N LEU A 127 -9.68 12.16 5.52
CA LEU A 127 -10.53 13.23 6.05
C LEU A 127 -11.97 13.15 5.53
N HIS A 128 -12.16 12.75 4.26
CA HIS A 128 -13.49 12.47 3.70
C HIS A 128 -14.13 11.20 4.27
N LEU A 129 -13.34 10.15 4.54
CA LEU A 129 -13.86 8.88 5.09
C LEU A 129 -14.35 9.01 6.54
N VAL A 130 -13.70 9.87 7.34
CA VAL A 130 -14.09 10.08 8.73
C VAL A 130 -15.13 11.19 8.92
N GLY A 131 -15.37 12.02 7.90
CA GLY A 131 -16.37 13.09 7.93
C GLY A 131 -15.87 14.44 8.45
N ILE A 132 -14.54 14.66 8.48
CA ILE A 132 -13.97 16.00 8.74
C ILE A 132 -14.17 16.89 7.51
N TYR A 133 -13.97 16.30 6.32
CA TYR A 133 -14.47 16.85 5.05
C TYR A 133 -15.84 16.27 4.72
N PRO A 134 -16.60 16.83 3.75
CA PRO A 134 -17.90 16.29 3.36
C PRO A 134 -17.83 14.78 3.16
N LEU A 135 -18.61 14.04 3.94
CA LEU A 135 -18.47 12.59 4.06
C LEU A 135 -18.55 11.91 2.68
N MET A 136 -17.62 10.99 2.44
CA MET A 136 -17.66 10.09 1.28
C MET A 136 -17.87 8.63 1.73
N PRO A 137 -18.70 7.84 1.02
CA PRO A 137 -19.37 8.15 -0.24
C PRO A 137 -20.52 9.14 -0.08
N LYS A 138 -20.67 10.06 -1.04
CA LYS A 138 -21.75 11.07 -1.00
C LYS A 138 -23.12 10.39 -1.06
N ASN A 139 -24.00 10.72 -0.12
CA ASN A 139 -25.34 10.14 0.01
C ASN A 139 -25.36 8.61 0.18
N GLY A 140 -24.22 7.99 0.49
CA GLY A 140 -24.09 6.57 0.78
C GLY A 140 -23.96 6.30 2.27
N GLN A 141 -23.92 5.03 2.64
CA GLN A 141 -23.52 4.65 4.00
C GLN A 141 -22.04 4.93 4.21
N LYS A 142 -21.70 5.43 5.41
CA LYS A 142 -20.30 5.53 5.85
C LYS A 142 -19.66 4.14 5.79
N LEU A 143 -18.41 4.07 5.37
CA LEU A 143 -17.64 2.82 5.42
C LEU A 143 -17.58 2.28 6.85
N SER A 144 -17.52 0.96 6.98
CA SER A 144 -17.23 0.33 8.27
C SER A 144 -15.85 0.77 8.77
N GLN A 145 -15.67 0.82 10.08
CA GLN A 145 -14.41 1.26 10.69
C GLN A 145 -13.23 0.40 10.20
N GLY A 146 -13.39 -0.91 10.05
CA GLY A 146 -12.34 -1.78 9.54
C GLY A 146 -11.87 -1.44 8.11
N LYS A 147 -12.75 -0.95 7.23
CA LYS A 147 -12.35 -0.47 5.89
C LYS A 147 -11.60 0.85 5.97
N ILE A 148 -12.01 1.75 6.87
CA ILE A 148 -11.32 3.02 7.13
C ILE A 148 -9.93 2.73 7.70
N ASP A 149 -9.81 1.83 8.67
CA ASP A 149 -8.55 1.41 9.29
C ASP A 149 -7.63 0.70 8.29
N THR A 150 -8.18 -0.07 7.35
CA THR A 150 -7.43 -0.70 6.25
C THR A 150 -6.77 0.38 5.38
N ILE A 151 -7.53 1.38 4.95
CA ILE A 151 -7.02 2.50 4.15
C ILE A 151 -5.99 3.31 4.97
N TYR A 152 -6.30 3.63 6.22
CA TYR A 152 -5.40 4.38 7.09
C TYR A 152 -4.07 3.64 7.33
N THR A 153 -4.13 2.33 7.56
CA THR A 153 -2.94 1.50 7.74
C THR A 153 -2.09 1.47 6.47
N TRP A 154 -2.70 1.31 5.29
CA TRP A 154 -1.98 1.36 4.01
C TRP A 154 -1.27 2.71 3.81
N ILE A 155 -1.94 3.83 4.09
CA ILE A 155 -1.32 5.16 4.03
C ILE A 155 -0.13 5.25 5.00
N SER A 156 -0.32 4.77 6.23
CA SER A 156 0.71 4.78 7.28
C SER A 156 1.91 3.89 6.95
N GLN A 157 1.72 2.89 6.08
CA GLN A 157 2.77 1.99 5.60
C GLN A 157 3.46 2.50 4.32
N GLY A 158 3.21 3.75 3.93
CA GLY A 158 3.87 4.39 2.78
C GLY A 158 3.09 4.29 1.47
N ALA A 159 1.82 3.85 1.52
CA ALA A 159 0.90 3.86 0.38
C ALA A 159 1.45 3.17 -0.89
N LEU A 160 2.08 2.00 -0.73
CA LEU A 160 2.72 1.26 -1.83
C LEU A 160 1.71 0.68 -2.82
N ASP A 161 2.09 0.54 -4.10
CA ASP A 161 1.33 -0.18 -5.15
C ASP A 161 1.74 -1.66 -5.17
N ASN A 162 1.23 -2.45 -4.22
CA ASN A 162 1.61 -3.84 -3.98
C ASN A 162 0.42 -4.80 -3.92
#